data_AF-A0A8H4WNI2-F1
#
_entry.id   AF-A0A8H4WNI2-F1
#
_cell.length_a   1.000
_cell.length_b   1.000
_cell.length_c   1.000
_cell.angle_alpha   90.00
_cell.angle_beta   90.00
_cell.angle_gamma   90.00
#
_symmetry.space_group_name_H-M   'P 1'
#
loop_
_entity.id
_entity.type
_entity.pdbx_description
1 polymer ?
#
loop_
_entity_poly.entity_id
_entity_poly.type
_entity_poly.pdbx_seq_one_letter_code
_entity_poly.pdbx_strand_id
1 'polypeptide(L)'
;MSDDQFLAASAKHPIVPNHVYKYGTAGFRMKADLLDGVSFRVGLLSGLRSRKLNGQAIGVMITASHNPAIDNGVKIVDPMGEMLEQEWEAFATKLVNSPSDQELLENYKALASQLKIDLSAPGRVVYGRDTRPSGHSLVAALADAFEATNTEYTDYKILTTPQLHYLTRCVNTEGTPKAYGKVSEQGYYEKMAEAFTRALRGRKPQGQLIVDCANGVGGPKLSECLKVFPEGNIDIKVVNDDVLRPEVLNLDVSQS
;
A
#
# COMPACT_ATOMS: atom_id res chain seq x y z
N MET A 1 -22.71 5.95 -7.19
CA MET A 1 -22.01 5.29 -8.31
C MET A 1 -23.06 4.87 -9.33
N SER A 2 -22.83 5.16 -10.62
CA SER A 2 -23.64 4.67 -11.73
C SER A 2 -23.08 3.33 -12.23
N ASP A 3 -23.95 2.39 -12.59
CA ASP A 3 -23.55 1.10 -13.17
C ASP A 3 -22.73 1.30 -14.45
N ASP A 4 -23.14 2.24 -15.31
CA ASP A 4 -22.43 2.54 -16.57
C ASP A 4 -21.01 3.05 -16.30
N GLN A 5 -20.83 3.89 -15.27
CA GLN A 5 -19.53 4.42 -14.88
C GLN A 5 -18.63 3.28 -14.36
N PHE A 6 -19.19 2.37 -13.57
CA PHE A 6 -18.46 1.21 -13.06
C PHE A 6 -18.02 0.28 -14.20
N LEU A 7 -18.94 -0.08 -15.09
CA LEU A 7 -18.66 -0.97 -16.22
C LEU A 7 -17.63 -0.36 -17.16
N ALA A 8 -17.75 0.93 -17.47
CA ALA A 8 -16.79 1.65 -18.32
C ALA A 8 -15.39 1.70 -17.69
N ALA A 9 -15.28 1.84 -16.36
CA ALA A 9 -14.00 1.78 -15.67
C ALA A 9 -13.42 0.35 -15.65
N SER A 10 -14.24 -0.66 -15.34
CA SER A 10 -13.82 -2.07 -15.32
C SER A 10 -13.28 -2.52 -16.68
N ALA A 11 -13.93 -2.12 -17.77
CA ALA A 11 -13.53 -2.49 -19.13
C ALA A 11 -12.11 -2.01 -19.52
N LYS A 12 -11.57 -0.98 -18.87
CA LYS A 12 -10.18 -0.52 -19.08
C LYS A 12 -9.15 -1.45 -18.45
N HIS A 13 -9.57 -2.26 -17.47
CA HIS A 13 -8.69 -3.05 -16.60
C HIS A 13 -9.07 -4.54 -16.64
N PRO A 14 -8.95 -5.22 -17.80
CA PRO A 14 -9.26 -6.64 -17.91
C PRO A 14 -8.28 -7.48 -17.07
N ILE A 15 -8.78 -8.59 -16.54
CA ILE A 15 -7.92 -9.66 -16.03
C ILE A 15 -7.46 -10.56 -17.18
N VAL A 16 -6.38 -11.32 -16.96
CA VAL A 16 -5.94 -12.32 -17.94
C VAL A 16 -6.89 -13.52 -17.90
N PRO A 17 -7.52 -13.89 -19.03
CA PRO A 17 -8.46 -15.02 -19.07
C PRO A 17 -7.82 -16.33 -18.62
N ASN A 18 -8.60 -17.18 -17.94
CA ASN A 18 -8.17 -18.48 -17.42
C ASN A 18 -7.02 -18.45 -16.39
N HIS A 19 -6.65 -17.27 -15.90
CA HIS A 19 -5.75 -17.14 -14.77
C HIS A 19 -6.55 -17.14 -13.46
N VAL A 20 -6.13 -17.94 -12.48
CA VAL A 20 -6.75 -17.98 -11.16
C VAL A 20 -5.90 -17.17 -10.19
N TYR A 21 -6.47 -16.08 -9.71
CA TYR A 21 -5.83 -15.17 -8.78
C TYR A 21 -6.16 -15.59 -7.33
N LYS A 22 -5.20 -15.49 -6.41
CA LYS A 22 -5.43 -15.77 -4.99
C LYS A 22 -4.84 -14.68 -4.13
N TYR A 23 -5.63 -14.13 -3.20
CA TYR A 23 -5.13 -13.25 -2.16
C TYR A 23 -4.43 -14.11 -1.10
N GLY A 24 -3.14 -13.84 -0.86
CA GLY A 24 -2.37 -14.51 0.19
C GLY A 24 -2.09 -13.59 1.37
N THR A 25 -1.28 -14.08 2.32
CA THR A 25 -0.87 -13.34 3.54
C THR A 25 -0.22 -11.99 3.26
N ALA A 26 0.32 -11.79 2.06
CA ALA A 26 0.96 -10.54 1.63
C ALA A 26 0.25 -9.87 0.45
N GLY A 27 -1.03 -10.17 0.25
CA GLY A 27 -1.84 -9.68 -0.87
C GLY A 27 -1.73 -10.52 -2.13
N PHE A 28 -2.09 -9.91 -3.27
CA PHE A 28 -1.81 -10.50 -4.59
C PHE A 28 -0.36 -10.19 -4.96
N ARG A 29 0.38 -11.19 -5.42
CA ARG A 29 1.76 -11.03 -5.85
C ARG A 29 2.09 -11.97 -6.99
N MET A 30 2.57 -11.40 -8.09
CA MET A 30 2.84 -12.11 -9.35
C MET A 30 3.61 -11.20 -10.31
N LYS A 31 3.81 -11.66 -11.55
CA LYS A 31 4.33 -10.82 -12.63
C LYS A 31 3.46 -9.57 -12.82
N ALA A 32 4.12 -8.44 -13.05
CA ALA A 32 3.44 -7.15 -13.04
C ALA A 32 2.39 -6.97 -14.16
N ASP A 33 2.58 -7.65 -15.29
CA ASP A 33 1.65 -7.67 -16.43
C ASP A 33 0.30 -8.33 -16.13
N LEU A 34 0.21 -9.11 -15.03
CA LEU A 34 -1.05 -9.73 -14.59
C LEU A 34 -1.84 -8.87 -13.60
N LEU A 35 -1.29 -7.74 -13.14
CA LEU A 35 -1.79 -7.03 -11.95
C LEU A 35 -2.67 -5.82 -12.21
N ASP A 36 -2.85 -5.38 -13.46
CA ASP A 36 -3.64 -4.20 -13.77
C ASP A 36 -5.12 -4.37 -13.34
N GLY A 37 -5.79 -5.38 -13.89
CA GLY A 37 -7.15 -5.75 -13.48
C GLY A 37 -7.28 -6.18 -12.02
N VAL A 38 -6.21 -6.72 -11.42
CA VAL A 38 -6.16 -7.08 -9.99
C VAL A 38 -6.16 -5.83 -9.12
N SER A 39 -5.32 -4.85 -9.45
CA SER A 39 -5.21 -3.58 -8.71
C SER A 39 -6.53 -2.82 -8.75
N PHE A 40 -7.19 -2.72 -9.92
CA PHE A 40 -8.52 -2.12 -10.03
C PHE A 40 -9.51 -2.77 -9.06
N ARG A 41 -9.60 -4.10 -9.06
CA ARG A 41 -10.55 -4.85 -8.21
C ARG A 41 -10.19 -4.79 -6.72
N VAL A 42 -8.91 -4.67 -6.37
CA VAL A 42 -8.48 -4.35 -5.00
C VAL A 42 -8.94 -2.94 -4.60
N GLY A 43 -8.85 -1.96 -5.49
CA GLY A 43 -9.36 -0.61 -5.24
C GLY A 43 -10.85 -0.62 -4.91
N LEU A 44 -11.65 -1.39 -5.67
CA LEU A 44 -13.08 -1.59 -5.38
C LEU A 44 -13.30 -2.17 -3.97
N LEU A 45 -12.56 -3.21 -3.60
CA LEU A 45 -12.69 -3.84 -2.28
C LEU A 45 -12.27 -2.90 -1.15
N SER A 46 -11.19 -2.14 -1.31
CA SER A 46 -10.72 -1.16 -0.32
C SER A 46 -11.78 -0.08 -0.06
N GLY A 47 -12.48 0.37 -1.11
CA GLY A 47 -13.64 1.27 -0.99
C GLY A 47 -14.79 0.65 -0.20
N LEU A 48 -15.13 -0.63 -0.44
CA LEU A 48 -16.12 -1.36 0.36
C LEU A 48 -15.68 -1.52 1.82
N ARG A 49 -14.42 -1.85 2.05
CA ARG A 49 -13.85 -2.04 3.41
C ARG A 49 -13.94 -0.76 4.21
N SER A 50 -13.57 0.38 3.60
CA SER A 50 -13.69 1.68 4.25
C SER A 50 -15.14 2.00 4.65
N ARG A 51 -16.09 1.82 3.73
CA ARG A 51 -17.52 2.06 4.00
C ARG A 51 -18.05 1.14 5.10
N LYS A 52 -17.64 -0.13 5.10
CA LYS A 52 -17.99 -1.08 6.16
C LYS A 52 -17.53 -0.60 7.54
N LEU A 53 -16.37 0.05 7.59
CA LEU A 53 -15.76 0.59 8.80
C LEU A 53 -16.09 2.09 8.98
N ASN A 54 -17.30 2.51 8.59
CA ASN A 54 -17.83 3.86 8.79
C ASN A 54 -16.95 4.97 8.21
N GLY A 55 -16.33 4.73 7.05
CA GLY A 55 -15.50 5.71 6.35
C GLY A 55 -14.08 5.86 6.89
N GLN A 56 -13.64 4.96 7.78
CA GLN A 56 -12.22 4.90 8.18
C GLN A 56 -11.33 4.68 6.96
N ALA A 57 -10.17 5.35 6.94
CA ALA A 57 -9.21 5.25 5.86
C ALA A 57 -8.61 3.83 5.80
N ILE A 58 -8.63 3.24 4.61
CA ILE A 58 -7.97 1.97 4.30
C ILE A 58 -6.67 2.25 3.55
N GLY A 59 -5.59 1.55 3.90
CA GLY A 59 -4.32 1.63 3.17
C GLY A 59 -4.27 0.64 2.01
N VAL A 60 -3.65 1.02 0.89
CA VAL A 60 -3.27 0.09 -0.19
C VAL A 60 -1.81 0.29 -0.58
N MET A 61 -1.00 -0.77 -0.50
CA MET A 61 0.41 -0.73 -0.87
C MET A 61 0.64 -1.50 -2.18
N ILE A 62 1.24 -0.83 -3.17
CA ILE A 62 1.76 -1.48 -4.37
C ILE A 62 3.23 -1.84 -4.15
N THR A 63 3.52 -3.14 -3.98
CA THR A 63 4.89 -3.66 -3.81
C THR A 63 4.91 -5.19 -3.90
N ALA A 64 6.00 -5.76 -4.40
CA ALA A 64 6.33 -7.17 -4.20
C ALA A 64 7.50 -7.42 -3.22
N SER A 65 7.88 -6.41 -2.43
CA SER A 65 8.91 -6.54 -1.39
C SER A 65 10.22 -7.13 -1.97
N HIS A 66 10.65 -8.30 -1.51
CA HIS A 66 11.90 -8.97 -1.90
C HIS A 66 11.89 -9.61 -3.30
N ASN A 67 10.75 -9.68 -3.98
CA ASN A 67 10.68 -10.33 -5.30
C ASN A 67 11.54 -9.62 -6.37
N PRO A 68 11.87 -10.30 -7.49
CA PRO A 68 12.52 -9.67 -8.64
C PRO A 68 11.74 -8.49 -9.20
N ALA A 69 12.41 -7.51 -9.81
CA ALA A 69 11.81 -6.26 -10.32
C ALA A 69 10.61 -6.42 -11.29
N ILE A 70 10.58 -7.54 -12.02
CA ILE A 70 9.50 -7.88 -12.97
C ILE A 70 8.18 -8.30 -12.30
N ASP A 71 8.23 -8.64 -11.01
CA ASP A 71 7.03 -8.89 -10.22
C ASP A 71 6.49 -7.58 -9.62
N ASN A 72 5.23 -7.57 -9.22
CA ASN A 72 4.71 -6.57 -8.30
C ASN A 72 3.63 -7.22 -7.42
N GLY A 73 2.97 -6.42 -6.60
CA GLY A 73 1.88 -6.90 -5.77
C GLY A 73 1.05 -5.76 -5.23
N VAL A 74 -0.11 -6.12 -4.69
CA VAL A 74 -1.04 -5.19 -4.07
C VAL A 74 -1.60 -5.82 -2.80
N LYS A 75 -1.56 -5.06 -1.71
CA LYS A 75 -2.09 -5.48 -0.39
C LYS A 75 -2.86 -4.36 0.29
N ILE A 76 -3.85 -4.75 1.07
CA ILE A 76 -4.71 -3.86 1.84
C ILE A 76 -4.25 -3.80 3.30
N VAL A 77 -4.32 -2.62 3.90
CA VAL A 77 -3.99 -2.30 5.28
C VAL A 77 -5.25 -1.75 5.96
N ASP A 78 -5.66 -2.37 7.06
CA ASP A 78 -6.83 -1.98 7.84
C ASP A 78 -6.53 -0.75 8.74
N PRO A 79 -7.55 -0.12 9.35
CA PRO A 79 -7.45 1.25 9.85
C PRO A 79 -6.36 1.54 10.89
N MET A 80 -5.97 0.56 11.71
CA MET A 80 -4.94 0.74 12.75
C MET A 80 -3.53 0.36 12.24
N GLY A 81 -3.35 0.17 10.94
CA GLY A 81 -2.08 -0.20 10.32
C GLY A 81 -1.80 -1.70 10.34
N GLU A 82 -2.80 -2.53 10.64
CA GLU A 82 -2.77 -3.98 10.57
C GLU A 82 -3.03 -4.48 9.14
N MET A 83 -2.68 -5.75 8.88
CA MET A 83 -3.05 -6.39 7.63
C MET A 83 -4.57 -6.54 7.53
N LEU A 84 -5.08 -6.61 6.29
CA LEU A 84 -6.49 -6.90 6.02
C LEU A 84 -7.00 -8.08 6.86
N GLU A 85 -8.17 -7.91 7.47
CA GLU A 85 -8.90 -8.99 8.15
C GLU A 85 -9.04 -10.24 7.26
N GLN A 86 -8.70 -11.41 7.82
CA GLN A 86 -8.54 -12.65 7.05
C GLN A 86 -9.80 -13.05 6.27
N GLU A 87 -11.00 -12.82 6.81
CA GLU A 87 -12.26 -13.11 6.12
C GLU A 87 -12.41 -12.31 4.81
N TRP A 88 -11.80 -11.13 4.72
CA TRP A 88 -11.84 -10.28 3.54
C TRP A 88 -10.91 -10.72 2.41
N GLU A 89 -9.92 -11.58 2.69
CA GLU A 89 -9.04 -12.15 1.66
C GLU A 89 -9.85 -12.98 0.63
N ALA A 90 -10.88 -13.68 1.11
CA ALA A 90 -11.78 -14.44 0.25
C ALA A 90 -12.63 -13.53 -0.65
N PHE A 91 -13.06 -12.37 -0.14
CA PHE A 91 -13.78 -11.37 -0.92
C PHE A 91 -12.90 -10.73 -2.00
N ALA A 92 -11.64 -10.43 -1.67
CA ALA A 92 -10.65 -9.97 -2.65
C ALA A 92 -10.46 -10.99 -3.77
N THR A 93 -10.25 -12.25 -3.39
CA THR A 93 -10.11 -13.37 -4.32
C THR A 93 -11.35 -13.51 -5.21
N LYS A 94 -12.55 -13.42 -4.63
CA LYS A 94 -13.81 -13.52 -5.38
C LYS A 94 -13.97 -12.38 -6.40
N LEU A 95 -13.77 -11.13 -6.00
CA LEU A 95 -13.89 -10.00 -6.92
C LEU A 95 -12.88 -10.10 -8.07
N VAL A 96 -11.62 -10.40 -7.76
CA VAL A 96 -10.56 -10.52 -8.79
C VAL A 96 -10.88 -11.58 -9.84
N ASN A 97 -11.45 -12.72 -9.45
CA ASN A 97 -11.80 -13.79 -10.37
C ASN A 97 -13.20 -13.65 -11.01
N SER A 98 -13.82 -12.46 -10.98
CA SER A 98 -15.06 -12.24 -11.73
C SER A 98 -14.76 -12.28 -13.23
N PRO A 99 -15.40 -13.18 -14.01
CA PRO A 99 -14.96 -13.50 -15.37
C PRO A 99 -15.42 -12.47 -16.41
N SER A 100 -16.34 -11.57 -16.06
CA SER A 100 -16.82 -10.48 -16.92
C SER A 100 -17.03 -9.20 -16.10
N ASP A 101 -17.09 -8.04 -16.77
CA ASP A 101 -17.36 -6.75 -16.12
C ASP A 101 -18.75 -6.73 -15.46
N GLN A 102 -19.73 -7.37 -16.10
CA GLN A 102 -21.08 -7.51 -15.58
C GLN A 102 -21.11 -8.36 -14.31
N GLU A 103 -20.43 -9.51 -14.32
CA GLU A 103 -20.33 -10.35 -13.12
C GLU A 103 -19.51 -9.68 -12.01
N LEU A 104 -18.52 -8.84 -12.35
CA LEU A 104 -17.81 -8.05 -11.36
C LEU A 104 -18.76 -7.05 -10.67
N LEU A 105 -19.59 -6.33 -11.43
CA LEU A 105 -20.58 -5.40 -10.89
C LEU A 105 -21.60 -6.13 -9.99
N GLU A 106 -22.11 -7.27 -10.45
CA GLU A 106 -23.04 -8.10 -9.69
C GLU A 106 -22.41 -8.62 -8.40
N ASN A 107 -21.18 -9.15 -8.46
CA ASN A 107 -20.45 -9.62 -7.29
C ASN A 107 -20.13 -8.48 -6.31
N TYR A 108 -19.77 -7.28 -6.81
CA TYR A 108 -19.53 -6.09 -6.01
C TYR A 108 -20.80 -5.68 -5.24
N LYS A 109 -21.94 -5.58 -5.93
CA LYS A 109 -23.24 -5.25 -5.31
C LYS A 109 -23.73 -6.33 -4.34
N ALA A 110 -23.58 -7.61 -4.72
CA ALA A 110 -23.95 -8.73 -3.87
C ALA A 110 -23.12 -8.75 -2.58
N LEU A 111 -21.82 -8.49 -2.67
CA LEU A 111 -20.94 -8.39 -1.51
C LEU A 111 -21.34 -7.22 -0.60
N ALA A 112 -21.63 -6.05 -1.17
CA ALA A 112 -22.11 -4.90 -0.41
C ALA A 112 -23.42 -5.21 0.33
N SER A 113 -24.38 -5.86 -0.34
CA SER A 113 -25.64 -6.30 0.27
C SER A 113 -25.41 -7.31 1.39
N GLN A 114 -24.62 -8.36 1.13
CA GLN A 114 -24.27 -9.41 2.10
C GLN A 114 -23.65 -8.82 3.37
N LEU A 115 -22.72 -7.88 3.22
CA LEU A 115 -22.02 -7.24 4.32
C LEU A 115 -22.76 -6.03 4.90
N LYS A 116 -23.97 -5.71 4.40
CA LYS A 116 -24.78 -4.55 4.78
C LYS A 116 -24.01 -3.24 4.69
N ILE A 117 -23.30 -3.05 3.57
CA ILE A 117 -22.53 -1.86 3.26
C ILE A 117 -23.41 -0.90 2.47
N ASP A 118 -23.60 0.30 2.99
CA ASP A 118 -24.22 1.39 2.24
C ASP A 118 -23.23 1.92 1.18
N LEU A 119 -23.54 1.70 -0.10
CA LEU A 119 -22.72 2.16 -1.21
C LEU A 119 -22.74 3.68 -1.41
N SER A 120 -23.69 4.39 -0.79
CA SER A 120 -23.75 5.85 -0.77
C SER A 120 -22.93 6.48 0.35
N ALA A 121 -22.55 5.70 1.36
CA ALA A 121 -21.71 6.16 2.46
C ALA A 121 -20.32 6.56 1.96
N PRO A 122 -19.67 7.54 2.63
CA PRO A 122 -18.31 7.93 2.30
C PRO A 122 -17.35 6.76 2.53
N GLY A 123 -16.44 6.59 1.58
CA GLY A 123 -15.28 5.71 1.71
C GLY A 123 -14.01 6.51 1.49
N ARG A 124 -12.93 6.14 2.18
CA ARG A 124 -11.63 6.78 2.12
C ARG A 124 -10.51 5.76 1.98
N VAL A 125 -9.60 5.98 1.04
CA VAL A 125 -8.42 5.15 0.82
C VAL A 125 -7.16 6.00 0.75
N VAL A 126 -6.09 5.53 1.37
CA VAL A 126 -4.74 6.09 1.19
C VAL A 126 -3.87 5.05 0.55
N TYR A 127 -3.00 5.43 -0.37
CA TYR A 127 -2.15 4.46 -1.05
C TYR A 127 -0.77 5.01 -1.38
N GLY A 128 0.13 4.08 -1.67
CA GLY A 128 1.48 4.37 -2.09
C GLY A 128 2.11 3.15 -2.75
N ARG A 129 3.30 3.34 -3.31
CA ARG A 129 4.01 2.31 -4.05
C ARG A 129 5.50 2.31 -3.73
N ASP A 130 6.17 1.19 -3.98
CA ASP A 130 7.62 1.14 -4.03
C ASP A 130 8.17 1.68 -5.37
N THR A 131 9.46 1.48 -5.62
CA THR A 131 10.18 1.98 -6.80
C THR A 131 10.01 1.13 -8.05
N ARG A 132 9.19 0.06 -8.03
CA ARG A 132 8.97 -0.78 -9.21
C ARG A 132 8.36 0.04 -10.36
N PRO A 133 8.83 -0.12 -11.62
CA PRO A 133 8.34 0.66 -12.76
C PRO A 133 6.85 0.48 -13.00
N SER A 134 6.36 -0.76 -12.89
CA SER A 134 4.94 -1.09 -13.04
C SER A 134 4.05 -0.43 -12.00
N GLY A 135 4.61 0.06 -10.89
CA GLY A 135 3.82 0.71 -9.85
C GLY A 135 3.03 1.91 -10.34
N HIS A 136 3.47 2.62 -11.39
CA HIS A 136 2.75 3.78 -11.93
C HIS A 136 1.40 3.41 -12.57
N SER A 137 1.35 2.35 -13.38
CA SER A 137 0.09 1.88 -13.98
C SER A 137 -0.83 1.25 -12.94
N LEU A 138 -0.27 0.51 -11.99
CA LEU A 138 -1.07 -0.15 -10.94
C LEU A 138 -1.77 0.86 -10.00
N VAL A 139 -1.13 1.99 -9.67
CA VAL A 139 -1.81 3.04 -8.90
C VAL A 139 -2.84 3.81 -9.73
N ALA A 140 -2.67 3.91 -11.04
CA ALA A 140 -3.70 4.47 -11.92
C ALA A 140 -4.95 3.57 -11.94
N ALA A 141 -4.77 2.24 -12.02
CA ALA A 141 -5.88 1.29 -11.92
C ALA A 141 -6.62 1.38 -10.56
N LEU A 142 -5.91 1.64 -9.46
CA LEU A 142 -6.55 1.94 -8.17
C LEU A 142 -7.39 3.22 -8.23
N ALA A 143 -6.84 4.29 -8.80
CA ALA A 143 -7.53 5.57 -8.92
C ALA A 143 -8.83 5.46 -9.75
N ASP A 144 -8.79 4.77 -10.89
CA ASP A 144 -9.97 4.50 -11.73
C ASP A 144 -11.07 3.76 -10.94
N ALA A 145 -10.70 2.81 -10.05
CA ALA A 145 -11.65 2.13 -9.19
C ALA A 145 -12.28 3.05 -8.13
N PHE A 146 -11.48 3.93 -7.52
CA PHE A 146 -11.97 4.88 -6.53
C PHE A 146 -12.90 5.92 -7.16
N GLU A 147 -12.55 6.43 -8.34
CA GLU A 147 -13.38 7.37 -9.10
C GLU A 147 -14.69 6.72 -9.52
N ALA A 148 -14.64 5.51 -10.07
CA ALA A 148 -15.81 4.75 -10.47
C ALA A 148 -16.80 4.55 -9.31
N THR A 149 -16.29 4.42 -8.09
CA THR A 149 -17.09 4.14 -6.89
C THR A 149 -17.32 5.35 -5.99
N ASN A 150 -16.91 6.57 -6.38
CA ASN A 150 -16.96 7.77 -5.54
C ASN A 150 -16.32 7.56 -4.15
N THR A 151 -15.14 6.94 -4.12
CA THR A 151 -14.32 6.78 -2.91
C THR A 151 -13.30 7.90 -2.85
N GLU A 152 -13.23 8.63 -1.73
CA GLU A 152 -12.17 9.62 -1.49
C GLU A 152 -10.81 8.93 -1.45
N TYR A 153 -9.79 9.54 -2.04
CA TYR A 153 -8.47 8.93 -2.05
C TYR A 153 -7.31 9.92 -1.93
N THR A 154 -6.20 9.45 -1.35
CA THR A 154 -4.95 10.20 -1.26
C THR A 154 -3.77 9.33 -1.72
N ASP A 155 -3.07 9.78 -2.76
CA ASP A 155 -1.82 9.17 -3.25
C ASP A 155 -0.60 9.76 -2.53
N TYR A 156 0.02 8.99 -1.65
CA TYR A 156 1.27 9.33 -0.98
C TYR A 156 2.52 8.99 -1.80
N LYS A 157 2.36 8.62 -3.07
CA LYS A 157 3.44 8.44 -4.04
C LYS A 157 4.37 7.30 -3.63
N ILE A 158 5.66 7.59 -3.48
CA ILE A 158 6.70 6.60 -3.21
C ILE A 158 6.88 6.46 -1.70
N LEU A 159 6.60 5.29 -1.17
CA LEU A 159 6.70 4.99 0.27
C LEU A 159 7.38 3.65 0.51
N THR A 160 7.98 3.50 1.68
CA THR A 160 8.19 2.16 2.25
C THR A 160 6.86 1.57 2.72
N THR A 161 6.74 0.23 2.79
CA THR A 161 5.55 -0.40 3.39
C THR A 161 5.27 0.13 4.80
N PRO A 162 6.23 0.21 5.74
CA PRO A 162 5.96 0.73 7.09
C PRO A 162 5.45 2.17 7.12
N GLN A 163 5.88 3.03 6.20
CA GLN A 163 5.37 4.40 6.09
C GLN A 163 3.90 4.42 5.71
N LEU A 164 3.46 3.57 4.77
CA LEU A 164 2.03 3.48 4.46
C LEU A 164 1.23 3.04 5.68
N HIS A 165 1.66 1.99 6.38
CA HIS A 165 0.98 1.52 7.59
C HIS A 165 0.90 2.61 8.68
N TYR A 166 1.99 3.39 8.85
CA TYR A 166 2.01 4.55 9.73
C TYR A 166 0.97 5.59 9.31
N LEU A 167 0.93 5.96 8.03
CA LEU A 167 0.02 6.97 7.50
C LEU A 167 -1.44 6.53 7.64
N THR A 168 -1.78 5.30 7.29
CA THR A 168 -3.13 4.73 7.49
C THR A 168 -3.57 4.87 8.95
N ARG A 169 -2.70 4.50 9.90
CA ARG A 169 -3.00 4.63 11.33
C ARG A 169 -3.12 6.10 11.77
N CYS A 170 -2.22 6.98 11.33
CA CYS A 170 -2.26 8.39 11.70
C CYS A 170 -3.54 9.06 11.19
N VAL A 171 -3.92 8.83 9.92
CA VAL A 171 -5.17 9.39 9.34
C VAL A 171 -6.39 9.02 10.17
N ASN A 172 -6.46 7.78 10.67
CA ASN A 172 -7.60 7.29 11.44
C ASN A 172 -7.57 7.68 12.92
N THR A 173 -6.45 8.17 13.43
CA THR A 173 -6.30 8.49 14.86
C THR A 173 -6.03 9.96 15.13
N GLU A 174 -5.78 10.77 14.10
CA GLU A 174 -5.59 12.22 14.20
C GLU A 174 -6.78 12.90 14.91
N GLY A 175 -6.47 13.86 15.79
CA GLY A 175 -7.49 14.55 16.58
C GLY A 175 -8.15 13.72 17.69
N THR A 176 -7.79 12.44 17.86
CA THR A 176 -8.31 11.57 18.92
C THR A 176 -7.31 11.40 20.06
N PRO A 177 -7.74 10.95 21.27
CA PRO A 177 -6.81 10.58 22.35
C PRO A 177 -5.83 9.45 21.98
N LYS A 178 -6.08 8.71 20.89
CA LYS A 178 -5.24 7.63 20.39
C LYS A 178 -4.33 8.07 19.23
N ALA A 179 -4.20 9.38 18.97
CA ALA A 179 -3.38 9.92 17.90
C ALA A 179 -2.00 9.28 17.86
N TYR A 180 -1.67 8.64 16.73
CA TYR A 180 -0.43 7.91 16.60
C TYR A 180 0.75 8.81 16.23
N GLY A 181 0.53 9.88 15.48
CA GLY A 181 1.56 10.81 15.04
C GLY A 181 1.01 11.81 14.03
N LYS A 182 1.87 12.67 13.48
CA LYS A 182 1.48 13.60 12.42
C LYS A 182 1.23 12.84 11.11
N VAL A 183 0.20 13.22 10.37
CA VAL A 183 -0.14 12.60 9.08
C VAL A 183 0.81 13.08 7.97
N SER A 184 2.07 12.66 8.00
CA SER A 184 3.05 12.97 6.97
C SER A 184 4.27 12.04 7.03
N GLU A 185 5.03 11.96 5.94
CA GLU A 185 6.34 11.30 5.95
C GLU A 185 7.30 11.96 6.95
N GLN A 186 7.29 13.29 7.03
CA GLN A 186 8.08 14.02 8.02
C GLN A 186 7.71 13.62 9.45
N GLY A 187 6.41 13.45 9.73
CA GLY A 187 5.92 12.95 11.02
C GLY A 187 6.40 11.53 11.34
N TYR A 188 6.57 10.68 10.33
CA TYR A 188 7.17 9.36 10.49
C TYR A 188 8.64 9.47 10.91
N TYR A 189 9.43 10.29 10.22
CA TYR A 189 10.85 10.49 10.53
C TYR A 189 11.05 11.09 11.94
N GLU A 190 10.32 12.15 12.28
CA GLU A 190 10.36 12.79 13.59
C GLU A 190 10.05 11.79 14.71
N LYS A 191 8.97 11.01 14.55
CA LYS A 191 8.58 10.01 15.55
C LYS A 191 9.67 8.95 15.75
N MET A 192 10.28 8.48 14.67
CA MET A 192 11.37 7.50 14.73
C MET A 192 12.62 8.09 15.41
N ALA A 193 13.03 9.30 15.03
CA ALA A 193 14.18 10.00 15.61
C ALA A 193 13.99 10.26 17.12
N GLU A 194 12.79 10.68 17.55
CA GLU A 194 12.46 10.88 18.96
C GLU A 194 12.47 9.58 19.76
N ALA A 195 11.88 8.51 19.21
CA ALA A 195 11.88 7.20 19.86
C ALA A 195 13.32 6.67 20.01
N PHE A 196 14.12 6.78 18.96
CA PHE A 196 15.52 6.37 18.95
C PHE A 196 16.36 7.16 19.96
N THR A 197 16.23 8.49 19.97
CA THR A 197 16.93 9.37 20.92
C THR A 197 16.59 9.04 22.37
N ARG A 198 15.31 8.73 22.66
CA ARG A 198 14.89 8.26 23.99
C ARG A 198 15.49 6.91 24.35
N ALA A 199 15.53 5.97 23.41
CA ALA A 199 16.08 4.64 23.62
C ALA A 199 17.60 4.67 23.87
N LEU A 200 18.32 5.62 23.27
CA LEU A 200 19.76 5.81 23.44
C LEU A 200 20.16 6.63 24.67
N ARG A 201 19.24 7.10 25.51
CA ARG A 201 19.59 7.96 26.66
C ARG A 201 20.74 7.37 27.49
N GLY A 202 21.84 8.13 27.58
CA GLY A 202 23.05 7.74 28.31
C GLY A 202 23.96 6.75 27.59
N ARG A 203 23.71 6.45 26.31
CA ARG A 203 24.51 5.55 25.48
C ARG A 203 24.91 6.26 24.19
N LYS A 204 26.13 5.98 23.72
CA LYS A 204 26.62 6.41 22.40
C LYS A 204 26.97 5.16 21.59
N PRO A 205 26.28 4.91 20.47
CA PRO A 205 26.71 3.91 19.51
C PRO A 205 28.18 4.14 19.11
N GLN A 206 28.92 3.05 18.94
CA GLN A 206 30.31 3.09 18.48
C GLN A 206 30.42 2.36 17.14
N GLY A 207 31.25 2.90 16.25
CA GLY A 207 31.47 2.36 14.91
C GLY A 207 30.46 2.84 13.87
N GLN A 208 30.76 2.54 12.61
CA GLN A 208 29.90 2.82 11.47
C GLN A 208 28.99 1.62 11.19
N LEU A 209 27.71 1.88 10.96
CA LEU A 209 26.77 0.92 10.42
C LEU A 209 26.62 1.13 8.92
N ILE A 210 26.92 0.11 8.11
CA ILE A 210 26.65 0.14 6.67
C ILE A 210 25.29 -0.51 6.44
N VAL A 211 24.37 0.19 5.79
CA VAL A 211 23.03 -0.30 5.49
C VAL A 211 22.89 -0.45 3.98
N ASP A 212 22.84 -1.70 3.54
CA ASP A 212 22.44 -2.07 2.19
C ASP A 212 20.93 -1.86 2.02
N CYS A 213 20.55 -0.99 1.09
CA CYS A 213 19.17 -0.60 0.84
C CYS A 213 18.53 -1.31 -0.36
N ALA A 214 19.18 -2.36 -0.88
CA ALA A 214 18.66 -3.24 -1.92
C ALA A 214 18.24 -2.54 -3.23
N ASN A 215 18.79 -1.36 -3.50
CA ASN A 215 18.37 -0.42 -4.55
C ASN A 215 16.87 -0.11 -4.53
N GLY A 216 16.25 -0.24 -3.36
CA GLY A 216 14.84 -0.06 -3.14
C GLY A 216 14.50 1.29 -2.51
N VAL A 217 13.20 1.54 -2.37
CA VAL A 217 12.65 2.75 -1.73
C VAL A 217 13.23 3.05 -0.35
N GLY A 218 13.74 2.05 0.36
CA GLY A 218 14.38 2.22 1.67
C GLY A 218 15.59 3.14 1.67
N GLY A 219 16.39 3.17 0.58
CA GLY A 219 17.62 3.97 0.50
C GLY A 219 17.35 5.47 0.61
N PRO A 220 16.61 6.06 -0.34
CA PRO A 220 16.25 7.47 -0.27
C PRO A 220 15.50 7.84 1.01
N LYS A 221 14.61 6.97 1.50
CA LYS A 221 13.81 7.23 2.71
C LYS A 221 14.65 7.18 3.99
N LEU A 222 15.64 6.29 4.07
CA LEU A 222 16.61 6.28 5.17
C LEU A 222 17.48 7.54 5.12
N SER A 223 17.97 7.93 3.95
CA SER A 223 18.74 9.17 3.77
C SER A 223 17.96 10.41 4.23
N GLU A 224 16.67 10.53 3.91
CA GLU A 224 15.83 11.62 4.44
C GLU A 224 15.60 11.50 5.96
N CYS A 225 15.34 10.30 6.46
CA CYS A 225 15.13 10.04 7.89
C CYS A 225 16.34 10.49 8.72
N LEU A 226 17.56 10.20 8.25
CA LEU A 226 18.81 10.54 8.94
C LEU A 226 19.03 12.05 9.10
N LYS A 227 18.45 12.88 8.22
CA LYS A 227 18.51 14.35 8.36
C LYS A 227 17.75 14.87 9.59
N VAL A 228 16.82 14.09 10.12
CA VAL A 228 16.01 14.43 11.30
C VAL A 228 16.65 13.89 12.59
N PHE A 229 17.60 12.96 12.49
CA PHE A 229 18.29 12.42 13.66
C PHE A 229 19.29 13.44 14.22
N PRO A 230 19.44 13.54 15.55
CA PRO A 230 20.40 14.49 16.12
C PRO A 230 21.83 14.13 15.70
N GLU A 231 22.60 15.15 15.30
CA GLU A 231 23.99 15.00 14.89
C GLU A 231 24.84 14.29 15.96
N GLY A 232 25.73 13.39 15.52
CA GLY A 232 26.67 12.69 16.40
C GLY A 232 26.09 11.52 17.19
N ASN A 233 24.81 11.18 17.01
CA ASN A 233 24.20 10.01 17.66
C ASN A 233 24.45 8.69 16.91
N ILE A 234 24.66 8.73 15.59
CA ILE A 234 24.86 7.55 14.74
C ILE A 234 25.73 7.88 13.53
N ASP A 235 26.57 6.92 13.13
CA ASP A 235 27.30 6.93 11.86
C ASP A 235 26.72 5.83 10.97
N ILE A 236 25.86 6.21 10.01
CA ILE A 236 25.21 5.29 9.08
C ILE A 236 25.63 5.62 7.66
N LYS A 237 26.17 4.64 6.96
CA LYS A 237 26.48 4.70 5.53
C LYS A 237 25.44 3.92 4.74
N VAL A 238 24.69 4.62 3.90
CA VAL A 238 23.74 4.02 2.95
C VAL A 238 24.50 3.52 1.72
N VAL A 239 24.24 2.28 1.30
CA VAL A 239 24.77 1.69 0.05
C VAL A 239 23.64 0.98 -0.70
N ASN A 240 23.83 0.74 -2.00
CA ASN A 240 22.83 0.15 -2.89
C ASN A 240 21.50 0.90 -2.79
N ASP A 241 21.48 2.17 -3.16
CA ASP A 241 20.31 3.07 -3.12
C ASP A 241 19.91 3.58 -4.52
N ASP A 242 20.34 2.88 -5.57
CA ASP A 242 20.05 3.26 -6.96
C ASP A 242 18.61 2.88 -7.36
N VAL A 243 17.68 3.74 -6.99
CA VAL A 243 16.24 3.58 -7.30
C VAL A 243 15.88 3.93 -8.75
N LEU A 244 16.83 4.40 -9.56
CA LEU A 244 16.59 4.78 -10.96
C LEU A 244 16.76 3.59 -11.90
N ARG A 245 17.55 2.59 -11.50
CA ARG A 245 17.76 1.34 -12.23
C ARG A 245 16.93 0.21 -11.63
N PRO A 246 15.70 -0.03 -12.11
CA PRO A 246 14.83 -1.05 -11.51
C PRO A 246 15.41 -2.46 -11.60
N GLU A 247 16.27 -2.75 -12.58
CA GLU A 247 16.92 -4.05 -12.76
C GLU A 247 17.88 -4.43 -11.63
N VAL A 248 18.37 -3.47 -10.85
CA VAL A 248 19.24 -3.74 -9.69
C VAL A 248 18.45 -3.87 -8.38
N LEU A 249 17.13 -3.70 -8.40
CA LEU A 249 16.28 -3.90 -7.22
C LEU A 249 16.39 -5.35 -6.72
N ASN A 250 16.81 -5.50 -5.46
CA ASN A 250 17.08 -6.79 -4.82
C ASN A 250 18.16 -7.65 -5.52
N LEU A 251 18.97 -7.08 -6.40
CA LEU A 251 20.06 -7.79 -7.06
C LEU A 251 21.24 -7.96 -6.08
N ASP A 252 21.74 -9.19 -5.95
CA ASP A 252 22.91 -9.56 -5.12
C ASP A 252 22.82 -9.17 -3.63
N VAL A 253 21.63 -8.86 -3.14
CA VAL A 253 21.37 -8.64 -1.71
C VAL A 253 21.33 -10.02 -1.04
N SER A 254 22.19 -10.25 -0.04
CA SER A 254 22.25 -11.53 0.65
C SER A 254 20.87 -11.91 1.20
N GLN A 255 20.29 -13.02 0.74
CA GLN A 255 19.12 -13.60 1.39
C GLN A 255 19.57 -14.16 2.74
N SER A 256 19.35 -13.37 3.80
CA SER A 256 19.52 -13.81 5.19
C SER A 256 18.29 -14.55 5.69
#